data_AF-A0A139A518-F1
#
_entry.id   AF-A0A139A518-F1
#
_cell.length_a   1.000
_cell.length_b   1.000
_cell.length_c   1.000
_cell.angle_alpha   90.00
_cell.angle_beta   90.00
_cell.angle_gamma   90.00
#
_symmetry.space_group_name_H-M   'P 1'
#
loop_
_entity.id
_entity.type
_entity.pdbx_description
1 polymer ?
#
loop_
_entity_poly.entity_id
_entity_poly.type
_entity_poly.pdbx_seq_one_letter_code
_entity_poly.pdbx_strand_id
1 'polypeptide(L)'
;MTRRLEWWHWGCFGAMAAGWLIYLPSLVISQLQTPNWRRMDWFTAVYFLALTVAHYRALRRSLISEWRTALVGYGAAGIVFVTYQISTYTYETWQVTQAMTAGLYLMAFSVFCWPMLFSVEHELEPGLRMSRLDGSSGSVNGRR
;
A
#
# COMPACT_ATOMS: atom_id res chain seq x y z
N MET A 1 16.39 -11.28 -9.55
CA MET A 1 14.95 -11.45 -9.24
C MET A 1 14.32 -10.23 -8.54
N THR A 2 15.12 -9.35 -7.91
CA THR A 2 14.67 -8.16 -7.16
C THR A 2 13.96 -7.08 -8.00
N ARG A 3 14.41 -6.79 -9.23
CA ARG A 3 13.81 -5.73 -10.07
C ARG A 3 12.31 -5.93 -10.32
N ARG A 4 11.85 -7.17 -10.52
CA ARG A 4 10.44 -7.45 -10.85
C ARG A 4 9.50 -7.12 -9.68
N LEU A 5 9.91 -7.43 -8.45
CA LEU A 5 9.16 -7.06 -7.25
C LEU A 5 9.17 -5.56 -6.99
N GLU A 6 10.31 -4.91 -7.26
CA GLU A 6 10.43 -3.47 -7.16
C GLU A 6 9.42 -2.75 -8.08
N TRP A 7 9.26 -3.23 -9.33
CA TRP A 7 8.23 -2.72 -10.25
C TRP A 7 6.81 -2.85 -9.70
N TRP A 8 6.50 -3.95 -8.99
CA TRP A 8 5.19 -4.12 -8.35
C TRP A 8 4.97 -3.16 -7.19
N HIS A 9 5.99 -2.91 -6.36
CA HIS A 9 5.92 -1.88 -5.31
C HIS A 9 5.66 -0.50 -5.90
N TRP A 10 6.42 -0.11 -6.93
CA TRP A 10 6.22 1.15 -7.62
C TRP A 10 4.84 1.25 -8.29
N GLY A 11 4.33 0.16 -8.86
CA GLY A 11 2.97 0.07 -9.38
C GLY A 11 1.91 0.32 -8.29
N CYS A 12 2.09 -0.26 -7.11
CA CYS A 12 1.19 -0.05 -5.97
C CYS A 12 1.25 1.40 -5.45
N PHE A 13 2.45 2.00 -5.37
CA PHE A 13 2.60 3.41 -5.03
C PHE A 13 1.98 4.33 -6.09
N GLY A 14 2.09 3.98 -7.37
CA GLY A 14 1.47 4.71 -8.48
C GLY A 14 -0.06 4.69 -8.38
N ALA A 15 -0.65 3.52 -8.14
CA ALA A 15 -2.10 3.39 -7.95
C ALA A 15 -2.59 4.15 -6.71
N MET A 16 -1.82 4.12 -5.61
CA MET A 16 -2.11 4.89 -4.40
C MET A 16 -2.09 6.40 -4.68
N ALA A 17 -1.05 6.89 -5.36
CA ALA A 17 -0.93 8.30 -5.73
C ALA A 17 -2.06 8.75 -6.67
N ALA A 18 -2.42 7.92 -7.66
CA ALA A 18 -3.55 8.20 -8.54
C ALA A 18 -4.88 8.25 -7.76
N GLY A 19 -5.10 7.30 -6.85
CA GLY A 19 -6.26 7.31 -5.96
C GLY A 19 -6.35 8.57 -5.10
N TRP A 20 -5.21 9.03 -4.57
CA TRP A 20 -5.08 10.30 -3.84
C TRP A 20 -5.42 11.52 -4.69
N LEU A 21 -4.89 11.59 -5.91
CA LEU A 21 -5.13 12.69 -6.84
C LEU A 21 -6.58 12.80 -7.28
N ILE A 22 -7.35 11.71 -7.18
CA ILE A 22 -8.79 11.72 -7.44
C ILE A 22 -9.56 12.04 -6.16
N TYR A 23 -9.25 11.36 -5.05
CA TYR A 23 -9.99 11.47 -3.81
C TYR A 23 -9.90 12.86 -3.17
N LEU A 24 -8.71 13.47 -3.11
CA LEU A 24 -8.53 14.78 -2.47
C LEU A 24 -9.32 15.90 -3.16
N PRO A 25 -9.20 16.11 -4.48
CA PRO A 25 -9.97 17.16 -5.15
C PRO A 25 -11.48 16.92 -5.00
N SER A 26 -11.94 15.67 -5.14
CA SER A 26 -13.36 15.37 -4.96
C SER A 26 -13.82 15.64 -3.52
N LEU A 27 -13.02 15.31 -2.52
CA LEU A 27 -13.29 15.64 -1.11
C LEU A 27 -13.39 17.16 -0.87
N VAL A 28 -12.47 17.93 -1.44
CA VAL A 28 -12.48 19.41 -1.34
C VAL A 28 -13.73 19.97 -2.01
N ILE A 29 -14.08 19.50 -3.22
CA ILE A 29 -15.27 19.96 -3.94
C ILE A 29 -16.54 19.65 -3.12
N SER A 30 -16.66 18.44 -2.57
CA SER A 30 -17.81 18.07 -1.73
C SER A 30 -17.92 18.95 -0.48
N GLN A 31 -16.79 19.28 0.15
CA GLN A 31 -16.74 20.19 1.30
C GLN A 31 -17.18 21.62 0.96
N LEU A 32 -16.87 22.10 -0.24
CA LEU A 32 -17.29 23.42 -0.71
C LEU A 32 -18.78 23.44 -1.05
N GLN A 33 -19.31 22.35 -1.61
CA GLN A 33 -20.74 22.23 -1.95
C GLN A 33 -21.62 22.04 -0.71
N THR A 34 -21.11 21.35 0.30
CA THR A 34 -21.84 21.05 1.54
C THR A 34 -20.99 21.45 2.75
N PRO A 35 -21.23 22.64 3.33
CA PRO A 35 -20.49 23.14 4.48
C PRO A 35 -20.91 22.40 5.76
N ASN A 36 -20.44 21.16 5.90
CA ASN A 36 -20.37 20.27 7.07
C ASN A 36 -20.10 18.84 6.56
N TRP A 37 -19.27 18.72 5.53
CA TRP A 37 -18.95 17.43 4.93
C TRP A 37 -18.34 16.49 5.97
N ARG A 38 -18.58 15.20 5.79
CA ARG A 38 -18.34 14.14 6.76
C ARG A 38 -16.87 14.20 7.24
N ARG A 39 -16.68 14.51 8.53
CA ARG A 39 -15.34 14.61 9.15
C ARG A 39 -14.52 13.32 8.98
N MET A 40 -15.21 12.18 8.88
CA MET A 40 -14.59 10.88 8.68
C MET A 40 -13.84 10.79 7.34
N ASP A 41 -14.23 11.55 6.31
CA ASP A 41 -13.63 11.49 4.97
C ASP A 41 -12.24 12.14 4.98
N TRP A 42 -12.12 13.27 5.69
CA TRP A 42 -10.83 13.91 5.97
C TRP A 42 -9.93 13.03 6.82
N PHE A 43 -10.49 12.31 7.78
CA PHE A 43 -9.71 11.34 8.56
C PHE A 43 -9.21 10.19 7.69
N THR A 44 -10.07 9.62 6.83
CA THR A 44 -9.69 8.60 5.85
C THR A 44 -8.56 9.10 4.97
N ALA A 45 -8.65 10.33 4.45
CA ALA A 45 -7.54 10.94 3.73
C ALA A 45 -6.26 10.91 4.59
N VAL A 46 -6.21 11.58 5.74
CA VAL A 46 -4.99 11.65 6.57
C VAL A 46 -4.43 10.25 6.91
N TYR A 47 -5.30 9.29 7.19
CA TYR A 47 -4.94 7.91 7.45
C TYR A 47 -4.18 7.26 6.29
N PHE A 48 -4.71 7.34 5.07
CA PHE A 48 -4.08 6.76 3.88
C PHE A 48 -2.74 7.44 3.55
N LEU A 49 -2.56 8.71 3.93
CA LEU A 49 -1.32 9.44 3.70
C LEU A 49 -0.24 8.92 4.65
N ALA A 50 -0.58 8.80 5.93
CA ALA A 50 0.29 8.24 6.94
C ALA A 50 0.67 6.79 6.60
N LEU A 51 -0.30 5.98 6.15
CA LEU A 51 -0.07 4.60 5.72
C LEU A 51 0.93 4.52 4.56
N THR A 52 0.77 5.38 3.56
CA THR A 52 1.65 5.45 2.39
C THR A 52 3.08 5.83 2.78
N VAL A 53 3.24 6.84 3.66
CA VAL A 53 4.55 7.26 4.17
C VAL A 53 5.21 6.15 5.00
N ALA A 54 4.45 5.45 5.84
CA ALA A 54 4.94 4.34 6.63
C ALA A 54 5.46 3.20 5.74
N HIS A 55 4.69 2.81 4.72
CA HIS A 55 5.09 1.79 3.74
C HIS A 55 6.35 2.20 2.97
N TYR A 56 6.41 3.45 2.49
CA TYR A 56 7.57 3.97 1.78
C TYR A 56 8.84 3.92 2.62
N ARG A 57 8.74 4.32 3.89
CA ARG A 57 9.87 4.27 4.83
C ARG A 57 10.29 2.85 5.17
N ALA A 58 9.34 1.95 5.37
CA ALA A 58 9.62 0.54 5.64
C ALA A 58 10.38 -0.11 4.48
N LEU A 59 9.97 0.16 3.24
CA LEU A 59 10.64 -0.33 2.04
C LEU A 59 12.06 0.22 1.91
N ARG A 60 12.26 1.54 2.04
CA ARG A 60 13.59 2.15 1.89
C ARG A 60 14.62 1.70 2.94
N ARG A 61 14.17 1.40 4.16
CA ARG A 61 15.06 0.99 5.26
C ARG A 61 15.18 -0.54 5.40
N SER A 62 14.60 -1.31 4.48
CA SER A 62 14.53 -2.78 4.57
C SER A 62 13.96 -3.28 5.92
N LEU A 63 13.03 -2.52 6.49
CA LEU A 63 12.40 -2.79 7.79
C LEU A 63 11.10 -3.61 7.64
N ILE A 64 10.84 -4.16 6.45
CA ILE A 64 9.60 -4.86 6.14
C ILE A 64 9.44 -6.10 7.03
N SER A 65 10.51 -6.87 7.30
CA SER A 65 10.40 -8.09 8.11
C SER A 65 10.06 -7.80 9.57
N GLU A 66 10.63 -6.74 10.15
CA GLU A 66 10.40 -6.32 11.54
C GLU A 66 9.01 -5.69 11.73
N TRP A 67 8.57 -4.86 10.79
CA TRP A 67 7.31 -4.11 10.90
C TRP A 67 6.14 -4.74 10.14
N ARG A 68 6.31 -5.94 9.57
CA ARG A 68 5.33 -6.61 8.71
C ARG A 68 3.95 -6.67 9.33
N THR A 69 3.88 -7.18 10.56
CA THR A 69 2.60 -7.38 11.26
C THR A 69 1.88 -6.05 11.49
N ALA A 70 2.63 -5.00 11.85
CA ALA A 70 2.07 -3.67 12.01
C ALA A 70 1.57 -3.10 10.67
N LEU A 71 2.38 -3.17 9.61
CA LEU A 71 2.02 -2.67 8.27
C LEU A 71 0.78 -3.38 7.71
N VAL A 72 0.69 -4.70 7.87
CA VAL A 72 -0.49 -5.48 7.47
C VAL A 72 -1.71 -5.12 8.31
N GLY A 73 -1.55 -4.94 9.63
CA GLY A 73 -2.63 -4.51 10.51
C GLY A 73 -3.19 -3.12 10.16
N TYR A 74 -2.30 -2.15 9.91
CA TYR A 74 -2.68 -0.82 9.42
C TYR A 74 -3.28 -0.89 8.00
N GLY A 75 -2.82 -1.80 7.15
CA GLY A 75 -3.46 -2.07 5.87
C GLY A 75 -4.90 -2.56 6.03
N ALA A 76 -5.12 -3.56 6.88
CA ALA A 76 -6.45 -4.10 7.17
C ALA A 76 -7.41 -3.04 7.71
N ALA A 77 -6.97 -2.19 8.64
CA ALA A 77 -7.76 -1.06 9.13
C ALA A 77 -8.09 -0.04 8.02
N GLY A 78 -7.16 0.18 7.08
CA GLY A 78 -7.41 1.00 5.88
C GLY A 78 -8.54 0.47 5.01
N ILE A 79 -8.60 -0.85 4.80
CA ILE A 79 -9.70 -1.50 4.06
C ILE A 79 -11.04 -1.26 4.77
N VAL A 80 -11.09 -1.38 6.10
CA VAL A 80 -12.32 -1.11 6.88
C VAL A 80 -12.81 0.32 6.66
N PHE A 81 -11.91 1.31 6.67
CA PHE A 81 -12.29 2.69 6.37
C PHE A 81 -12.82 2.86 4.95
N VAL A 82 -12.20 2.22 3.96
CA VAL A 82 -12.69 2.27 2.57
C VAL A 82 -14.07 1.64 2.47
N THR A 83 -14.28 0.44 3.04
CA THR A 83 -15.58 -0.24 2.99
C THR A 83 -16.67 0.59 3.64
N TYR A 84 -16.39 1.22 4.79
CA TYR A 84 -17.33 2.13 5.46
C TYR A 84 -17.67 3.35 4.60
N GLN A 85 -16.67 3.96 3.97
CA GLN A 85 -16.90 5.15 3.14
C GLN A 85 -17.69 4.81 1.87
N ILE A 86 -17.30 3.72 1.19
CA ILE A 86 -17.99 3.25 0.00
C ILE A 86 -19.44 2.88 0.32
N SER A 87 -19.71 2.16 1.41
CA SER A 87 -21.09 1.84 1.79
C SER A 87 -21.94 3.08 2.04
N THR A 88 -21.32 4.16 2.52
CA THR A 88 -21.96 5.45 2.73
C THR A 88 -22.21 6.18 1.39
N TYR A 89 -21.30 6.07 0.43
CA TYR A 89 -21.43 6.71 -0.90
C TYR A 89 -22.28 5.92 -1.90
N THR A 90 -22.51 4.62 -1.70
CA THR A 90 -23.25 3.75 -2.64
C THR A 90 -24.64 4.28 -2.99
N TYR A 91 -25.28 5.01 -2.07
CA TYR A 91 -26.63 5.56 -2.28
C TYR A 91 -26.64 6.99 -2.80
N GLU A 92 -25.47 7.58 -3.02
CA GLU A 92 -25.34 8.96 -3.49
C GLU A 92 -25.17 8.98 -5.01
N THR A 93 -25.98 9.80 -5.69
CA THR A 93 -25.97 9.94 -7.15
C THR A 93 -25.07 11.07 -7.63
N TRP A 94 -24.38 11.74 -6.72
CA TRP A 94 -23.55 12.89 -7.04
C TRP A 94 -22.26 12.43 -7.73
N GLN A 95 -21.93 13.07 -8.85
CA GLN A 95 -20.73 12.72 -9.62
C GLN A 95 -19.45 12.84 -8.78
N VAL A 96 -19.42 13.80 -7.85
CA VAL A 96 -18.29 14.02 -6.95
C VAL A 96 -18.09 12.83 -6.01
N THR A 97 -19.16 12.24 -5.48
CA THR A 97 -19.06 11.11 -4.53
C THR A 97 -18.74 9.80 -5.24
N GLN A 98 -19.18 9.64 -6.49
CA GLN A 98 -18.70 8.57 -7.35
C GLN A 98 -17.20 8.69 -7.66
N ALA A 99 -16.69 9.89 -7.94
CA ALA A 99 -15.27 10.13 -8.13
C ALA A 99 -14.46 9.83 -6.84
N MET A 100 -14.96 10.25 -5.67
CA MET A 100 -14.35 9.89 -4.38
C MET A 100 -14.27 8.37 -4.22
N THR A 101 -15.34 7.66 -4.52
CA THR A 101 -15.42 6.20 -4.44
C THR A 101 -14.38 5.53 -5.36
N ALA A 102 -14.23 6.02 -6.60
CA ALA A 102 -13.20 5.55 -7.52
C ALA A 102 -11.77 5.75 -6.97
N GLY A 103 -11.50 6.91 -6.36
CA GLY A 103 -10.24 7.18 -5.67
C GLY A 103 -9.97 6.21 -4.52
N LEU A 104 -10.99 5.91 -3.70
CA LEU A 104 -10.89 4.94 -2.61
C LEU A 104 -10.64 3.50 -3.10
N TYR A 105 -11.25 3.09 -4.22
CA TYR A 105 -10.98 1.77 -4.79
C TYR A 105 -9.52 1.61 -5.23
N LEU A 106 -8.93 2.63 -5.86
CA LEU A 106 -7.52 2.62 -6.25
C LEU A 106 -6.60 2.55 -5.02
N MET A 107 -6.90 3.28 -3.96
CA MET A 107 -6.15 3.21 -2.71
C MET A 107 -6.30 1.84 -2.02
N ALA A 108 -7.50 1.26 -2.02
CA ALA A 108 -7.76 -0.07 -1.47
C ALA A 108 -7.02 -1.17 -2.24
N PHE A 109 -6.93 -1.06 -3.56
CA PHE A 109 -6.12 -1.97 -4.38
C PHE A 109 -4.66 -2.00 -3.90
N SER A 110 -4.04 -0.83 -3.73
CA SER A 110 -2.65 -0.75 -3.24
C SER A 110 -2.49 -1.35 -1.84
N VAL A 111 -3.43 -1.09 -0.94
CA VAL A 111 -3.42 -1.65 0.42
C VAL A 111 -3.60 -3.16 0.43
N PHE A 112 -4.35 -3.71 -0.51
CA PHE A 112 -4.52 -5.15 -0.67
C PHE A 112 -3.27 -5.81 -1.25
N CYS A 113 -2.58 -5.15 -2.18
CA CYS A 113 -1.38 -5.69 -2.82
C CYS A 113 -0.13 -5.68 -1.93
N TRP A 114 0.04 -4.68 -1.05
CA TRP A 114 1.25 -4.59 -0.21
C TRP A 114 1.51 -5.83 0.67
N PRO A 115 0.54 -6.35 1.45
CA PRO A 115 0.72 -7.58 2.21
C PRO A 115 1.17 -8.77 1.36
N MET A 116 0.62 -8.91 0.14
CA MET A 116 0.99 -10.00 -0.78
C MET A 116 2.45 -9.89 -1.21
N LEU A 117 2.91 -8.67 -1.51
CA LEU A 117 4.31 -8.41 -1.87
C LEU A 117 5.26 -8.74 -0.72
N PHE A 118 4.90 -8.39 0.51
CA PHE A 118 5.73 -8.70 1.69
C PHE A 118 5.83 -10.20 1.98
N SER A 119 4.75 -10.96 1.74
CA SER A 119 4.77 -12.42 1.88
C SER A 119 5.73 -13.07 0.88
N VAL A 120 5.69 -12.64 -0.38
CA VAL A 120 6.58 -13.15 -1.42
C VAL A 120 8.05 -12.83 -1.11
N GLU A 121 8.36 -11.61 -0.63
CA GLU A 121 9.73 -11.24 -0.22
C GLU A 121 10.28 -12.15 0.87
N HIS A 122 9.45 -12.48 1.86
CA HIS A 122 9.84 -13.33 2.98
C HIS A 122 10.15 -14.77 2.56
N GLU A 123 9.40 -15.34 1.62
CA GLU A 123 9.65 -16.71 1.12
C GLU A 123 10.93 -16.80 0.26
N LEU A 124 11.30 -15.70 -0.41
CA LEU A 124 12.50 -15.63 -1.25
C LEU A 124 13.81 -15.47 -0.46
N GLU A 125 13.78 -14.88 0.74
CA GLU A 125 14.98 -14.69 1.57
C GLU A 125 15.74 -15.98 1.97
N PRO A 126 15.08 -17.05 2.45
CA PRO A 126 15.79 -18.27 2.87
C PRO A 126 16.50 -19.00 1.71
N GLY A 127 15.92 -19.02 0.50
CA GLY A 127 16.55 -19.63 -0.69
C GLY A 127 17.80 -18.89 -1.17
N LEU A 128 17.80 -17.56 -1.04
CA LEU A 128 18.97 -16.72 -1.34
C LEU A 128 20.11 -16.87 -0.30
N ARG A 129 19.78 -17.14 0.96
CA ARG A 129 20.79 -17.44 1.99
C ARG A 129 21.46 -18.80 1.78
N MET A 130 20.71 -19.84 1.41
CA MET A 130 21.29 -21.17 1.13
C MET A 130 22.23 -21.16 -0.09
N SER A 131 21.83 -20.53 -1.19
CA SER A 131 22.66 -20.44 -2.40
C SER A 131 23.98 -19.67 -2.21
N ARG A 132 24.05 -18.73 -1.25
CA ARG A 132 25.32 -18.07 -0.86
C ARG A 132 26.24 -18.99 -0.04
N LEU A 133 25.67 -19.88 0.77
CA LEU A 133 26.45 -20.80 1.59
C LEU A 133 27.04 -21.92 0.72
N ASP A 134 26.28 -22.44 -0.25
CA ASP A 134 26.77 -23.45 -1.20
C ASP A 134 27.87 -22.92 -2.13
N GLY A 135 27.83 -21.64 -2.50
CA GLY A 135 28.89 -21.00 -3.28
C GLY A 135 30.20 -20.75 -2.52
N SER A 136 30.21 -20.85 -1.19
CA SER A 136 31.39 -20.62 -0.34
C SER A 136 32.20 -21.89 -0.04
N SER A 137 31.64 -23.07 -0.29
CA SER A 137 32.29 -24.38 -0.05
C SER A 137 33.12 -24.90 -1.25
N GLY A 138 33.33 -24.09 -2.30
CA GLY A 138 33.95 -24.52 -3.55
C GLY A 138 35.37 -24.00 -3.85
N SER A 139 36.11 -23.44 -2.88
CA SER A 139 37.43 -22.82 -3.15
C SER A 139 38.58 -23.32 -2.26
N VAL A 140 38.47 -24.52 -1.68
CA VAL A 140 39.61 -25.13 -0.97
C VAL A 140 40.01 -26.44 -1.64
N ASN A 141 41.27 -26.48 -2.07
CA ASN A 141 42.06 -27.60 -2.58
C ASN A 141 41.92 -27.98 -4.06
N GLY A 142 42.85 -27.46 -4.85
CA GLY A 142 43.15 -27.96 -6.19
C GLY A 142 44.40 -27.39 -6.85
N ARG A 143 45.47 -27.09 -6.09
CA ARG A 143 46.83 -26.90 -6.65
C ARG A 143 47.87 -27.49 -5.70
N ARG A 144 48.25 -28.73 -5.95
CA ARG A 144 49.62 -29.23 -5.81
C ARG A 144 49.98 -29.90 -7.11
#